data_AF-A0A7S0R046-F1
#
_entry.id   AF-A0A7S0R046-F1
#
_cell.length_a   1.000
_cell.length_b   1.000
_cell.length_c   1.000
_cell.angle_alpha   90.00
_cell.angle_beta   90.00
_cell.angle_gamma   90.00
#
_symmetry.space_group_name_H-M   'P 1'
#
loop_
_entity.id
_entity.type
_entity.pdbx_description
1 polymer ?
#
loop_
_entity_poly.entity_id
_entity_poly.type
_entity_poly.pdbx_seq_one_letter_code
_entity_poly.pdbx_strand_id
1 'polypeptide(L)'
;MNGSFILNKKIKLEEALPKLNKNIISFKKKNLDLIKLTENICETGFLFVRNISESCKINELETLFRNFGYLDFIKMQIKKNNQSFSTYAYVKFGLPECAIRAGIFLDGKIFQGRILHIVSG
;
A
#
# COMPACT_ATOMS: atom_id res chain seq x y z
N MET A 1 13.07 51.46 15.70
CA MET A 1 13.72 50.15 15.97
C MET A 1 12.80 48.92 15.81
N ASN A 2 11.59 48.98 15.22
CA ASN A 2 10.65 47.84 15.29
C ASN A 2 10.10 47.31 13.93
N GLY A 3 10.65 47.72 12.78
CA GLY A 3 10.10 47.38 11.46
C GLY A 3 10.51 46.00 10.90
N SER A 4 11.74 45.55 11.14
CA SER A 4 12.28 44.33 10.51
C SER A 4 11.80 43.03 11.13
N PHE A 5 11.25 43.05 12.36
CA PHE A 5 10.77 41.84 13.03
C PHE A 5 9.39 41.37 12.53
N ILE A 6 8.51 42.28 12.13
CA ILE A 6 7.15 41.95 11.66
C ILE A 6 7.19 41.41 10.22
N LEU A 7 8.07 41.98 9.39
CA LEU A 7 8.21 41.58 7.98
C LEU A 7 8.75 40.15 7.86
N ASN A 8 9.78 39.80 8.63
CA ASN A 8 10.35 38.45 8.64
C ASN A 8 9.36 37.37 9.12
N LYS A 9 8.40 37.73 9.98
CA LYS A 9 7.37 36.79 10.47
C LYS A 9 6.26 36.57 9.42
N LYS A 10 5.87 37.62 8.69
CA LYS A 10 4.92 37.52 7.57
C LYS A 10 5.48 36.69 6.40
N ILE A 11 6.74 36.91 6.04
CA ILE A 11 7.40 36.17 4.94
C ILE A 11 7.47 34.66 5.25
N LYS A 12 7.79 34.27 6.49
CA LYS A 12 7.77 32.86 6.92
C LYS A 12 6.39 32.22 6.90
N LEU A 13 5.32 33.00 7.12
CA LEU A 13 3.94 32.51 7.13
C LEU A 13 3.42 32.29 5.70
N GLU A 14 3.73 33.17 4.75
CA GLU A 14 3.29 33.02 3.34
C GLU A 14 3.95 31.82 2.64
N GLU A 15 5.21 31.49 2.96
CA GLU A 15 5.88 30.30 2.43
C GLU A 15 5.33 28.96 2.98
N ALA A 16 4.63 28.99 4.12
CA ALA A 16 4.08 27.80 4.77
C ALA A 16 2.68 27.40 4.23
N LEU A 17 1.89 28.37 3.77
CA LEU A 17 0.54 28.17 3.22
C LEU A 17 0.47 27.19 2.01
N PRO A 18 1.34 27.30 0.98
CA PRO A 18 1.30 26.37 -0.16
C PRO A 18 1.78 24.96 0.20
N LYS A 19 2.65 24.81 1.21
CA LYS A 19 3.10 23.50 1.72
C LYS A 19 1.97 22.80 2.48
N LEU A 20 1.21 23.54 3.28
CA LEU A 20 0.04 23.04 4.00
C LEU A 20 -1.04 22.56 3.02
N ASN A 21 -1.33 23.34 1.98
CA ASN A 21 -2.35 23.00 0.99
C ASN A 21 -1.97 21.75 0.17
N LYS A 22 -0.69 21.61 -0.22
CA LYS A 22 -0.18 20.38 -0.87
C LYS A 22 -0.30 19.15 0.01
N ASN A 23 -0.04 19.27 1.32
CA ASN A 23 -0.19 18.16 2.27
C ASN A 23 -1.66 17.76 2.45
N ILE A 24 -2.59 18.72 2.45
CA ILE A 24 -4.03 18.42 2.54
C ILE A 24 -4.50 17.70 1.27
N ILE A 25 -4.07 18.15 0.10
CA ILE A 25 -4.41 17.54 -1.19
C ILE A 25 -3.85 16.12 -1.28
N SER A 26 -2.61 15.88 -0.85
CA SER A 26 -2.00 14.55 -0.85
C SER A 26 -2.70 13.60 0.12
N PHE A 27 -3.09 14.10 1.31
CA PHE A 27 -3.90 13.32 2.26
C PHE A 27 -5.27 12.96 1.70
N LYS A 28 -5.96 13.93 1.08
CA LYS A 28 -7.30 13.71 0.51
C LYS A 28 -7.27 12.71 -0.65
N LYS A 29 -6.25 12.80 -1.50
CA LYS A 29 -6.03 11.86 -2.60
C LYS A 29 -5.73 10.45 -2.10
N LYS A 30 -4.83 10.30 -1.13
CA LYS A 30 -4.51 9.01 -0.51
C LYS A 30 -5.73 8.34 0.13
N ASN A 31 -6.59 9.10 0.80
CA ASN A 31 -7.84 8.58 1.35
C ASN A 31 -8.80 8.10 0.25
N LEU A 32 -8.93 8.84 -0.84
CA LEU A 32 -9.79 8.44 -1.97
C LEU A 32 -9.27 7.15 -2.64
N ASP A 33 -7.96 7.02 -2.80
CA ASP A 33 -7.35 5.82 -3.38
C ASP A 33 -7.53 4.59 -2.47
N LEU A 34 -7.46 4.78 -1.15
CA LEU A 34 -7.76 3.74 -0.17
C LEU A 34 -9.23 3.31 -0.22
N ILE A 35 -10.17 4.27 -0.32
CA ILE A 35 -11.61 3.96 -0.41
C ILE A 35 -11.90 3.13 -1.66
N LYS A 36 -11.38 3.54 -2.83
CA LYS A 36 -11.53 2.79 -4.07
C LYS A 36 -10.90 1.39 -4.01
N LEU A 37 -9.73 1.29 -3.39
CA LEU A 37 -9.07 0.02 -3.14
C LEU A 37 -9.97 -0.90 -2.30
N THR A 38 -10.57 -0.37 -1.23
CA THR A 38 -11.46 -1.16 -0.37
C THR A 38 -12.76 -1.58 -1.05
N GLU A 39 -13.34 -0.73 -1.89
CA GLU A 39 -14.56 -1.04 -2.65
C GLU A 39 -14.31 -2.22 -3.60
N ASN A 40 -13.24 -2.17 -4.39
CA ASN A 40 -12.88 -3.24 -5.32
C ASN A 40 -12.57 -4.57 -4.61
N ILE A 41 -11.86 -4.50 -3.47
CA ILE A 41 -11.56 -5.69 -2.66
C ILE A 41 -12.83 -6.25 -2.01
N CYS A 42 -13.78 -5.39 -1.63
CA CYS A 42 -15.05 -5.82 -1.05
C CYS A 42 -15.87 -6.65 -2.07
N GLU A 43 -15.87 -6.21 -3.33
CA GLU A 43 -16.60 -6.88 -4.40
C GLU A 43 -15.96 -8.20 -4.83
N THR A 44 -14.63 -8.24 -4.94
CA THR A 44 -13.90 -9.37 -5.52
C THR A 44 -13.29 -10.33 -4.50
N GLY A 45 -12.94 -9.83 -3.31
CA GLY A 45 -12.13 -10.53 -2.31
C GLY A 45 -10.69 -10.79 -2.75
N PHE A 46 -10.24 -10.23 -3.88
CA PHE A 46 -8.93 -10.48 -4.48
C PHE A 46 -7.90 -9.42 -4.10
N LEU A 47 -6.73 -9.88 -3.69
CA LEU A 47 -5.53 -9.09 -3.49
C LEU A 47 -4.49 -9.48 -4.53
N PHE A 48 -3.89 -8.47 -5.16
CA PHE A 48 -2.71 -8.63 -5.96
C PHE A 48 -1.48 -8.15 -5.20
N VAL A 49 -0.59 -9.09 -4.91
CA VAL A 49 0.65 -8.87 -4.16
C VAL A 49 1.80 -8.85 -5.15
N ARG A 50 2.60 -7.77 -5.11
CA ARG A 50 3.78 -7.61 -5.98
C ARG A 50 5.03 -7.36 -5.14
N ASN A 51 6.18 -7.42 -5.82
CA ASN A 51 7.51 -7.22 -5.24
C ASN A 51 7.90 -8.30 -4.20
N ILE A 52 7.42 -9.53 -4.41
CA ILE A 52 7.75 -10.68 -3.56
C ILE A 52 9.18 -11.14 -3.89
N SER A 53 9.92 -11.65 -2.90
CA SER A 53 11.23 -12.25 -3.13
C SER A 53 11.13 -13.45 -4.07
N GLU A 54 12.12 -13.65 -4.93
CA GLU A 54 12.22 -14.84 -5.79
C GLU A 54 12.40 -16.13 -4.99
N SER A 55 12.99 -16.04 -3.79
CA SER A 55 13.19 -17.15 -2.86
C SER A 55 11.92 -17.55 -2.11
N CYS A 56 10.89 -16.71 -2.13
CA CYS A 56 9.68 -16.90 -1.36
C CYS A 56 8.90 -18.12 -1.85
N LYS A 57 8.48 -18.98 -0.93
CA LYS A 57 7.60 -20.11 -1.24
C LYS A 57 6.13 -19.75 -1.02
N ILE A 58 5.24 -20.47 -1.71
CA ILE A 58 3.80 -20.24 -1.57
C ILE A 58 3.31 -20.49 -0.14
N ASN A 59 3.85 -21.49 0.56
CA ASN A 59 3.50 -21.80 1.96
C ASN A 59 3.85 -20.67 2.93
N GLU A 60 4.94 -19.93 2.69
CA GLU A 60 5.34 -18.80 3.53
C GLU A 60 4.38 -17.64 3.36
N LEU A 61 3.97 -17.38 2.11
CA LEU A 61 2.96 -16.38 1.80
C LEU A 61 1.59 -16.79 2.36
N GLU A 62 1.21 -18.05 2.21
CA GLU A 62 -0.02 -18.59 2.78
C GLU A 62 -0.04 -18.39 4.30
N THR A 63 1.05 -18.74 4.99
CA THR A 63 1.17 -18.54 6.44
C THR A 63 0.99 -17.07 6.81
N LEU A 64 1.66 -16.15 6.10
CA LEU A 64 1.55 -14.71 6.33
C LEU A 64 0.10 -14.20 6.19
N PHE A 65 -0.62 -14.61 5.15
CA PHE A 65 -1.98 -14.15 4.90
C PHE A 65 -3.02 -14.87 5.78
N ARG A 66 -2.74 -16.11 6.22
CA ARG A 66 -3.62 -16.87 7.11
C ARG A 66 -3.78 -16.24 8.49
N ASN A 67 -2.83 -15.40 8.92
CA ASN A 67 -2.96 -14.57 10.13
C ASN A 67 -4.16 -13.60 10.07
N PHE A 68 -4.67 -13.27 8.89
CA PHE A 68 -5.79 -12.33 8.72
C PHE A 68 -7.14 -13.03 8.54
N GLY A 69 -7.16 -14.30 8.14
CA GLY A 69 -8.38 -15.06 7.95
C GLY A 69 -8.20 -16.31 7.07
N TYR A 70 -9.32 -16.95 6.73
CA TYR A 70 -9.35 -18.09 5.83
C TYR A 70 -9.07 -17.68 4.38
N LEU A 71 -8.15 -18.39 3.73
CA LEU A 71 -7.80 -18.22 2.34
C LEU A 71 -8.60 -19.19 1.47
N ASP A 72 -9.35 -18.65 0.51
CA ASP A 72 -10.08 -19.43 -0.48
C ASP A 72 -9.14 -19.87 -1.61
N PHE A 73 -8.23 -18.99 -2.02
CA PHE A 73 -7.34 -19.24 -3.14
C PHE A 73 -6.02 -18.46 -3.02
N ILE A 74 -4.92 -19.10 -3.40
CA ILE A 74 -3.61 -18.46 -3.53
C ILE A 74 -2.88 -18.98 -4.78
N LYS A 75 -2.35 -18.06 -5.59
CA LYS A 75 -1.58 -18.39 -6.80
C LYS A 75 -0.39 -17.47 -6.95
N MET A 76 0.80 -18.04 -6.96
CA MET A 76 2.06 -17.33 -7.20
C MET A 76 2.47 -17.45 -8.68
N GLN A 77 3.00 -16.37 -9.25
CA GLN A 77 3.52 -16.31 -10.61
C GLN A 77 4.87 -15.60 -10.62
N ILE A 78 5.83 -16.17 -11.34
CA ILE A 78 7.16 -15.60 -11.50
C ILE A 78 7.26 -15.09 -12.94
N LYS A 79 7.55 -13.80 -13.12
CA LYS A 79 7.88 -13.22 -14.43
C LYS A 79 9.36 -12.94 -14.49
N LYS A 80 9.99 -13.38 -15.58
CA LYS A 80 11.37 -13.04 -15.91
C LYS A 80 11.37 -11.79 -16.80
N ASN A 81 11.89 -10.69 -16.28
CA ASN A 81 12.25 -9.54 -17.10
C ASN A 81 13.75 -9.63 -17.42
N ASN A 82 14.20 -8.95 -18.49
CA ASN A 82 15.53 -9.12 -19.10
C ASN A 82 16.73 -9.12 -18.12
N GLN A 83 16.59 -8.49 -16.94
CA GLN A 83 17.63 -8.47 -15.90
C GLN A 83 17.12 -8.77 -14.47
N SER A 84 15.82 -9.02 -14.26
CA SER A 84 15.27 -9.25 -12.92
C SER A 84 14.06 -10.19 -12.93
N PHE A 85 13.96 -11.02 -11.89
CA PHE A 85 12.76 -11.80 -11.62
C PHE A 85 11.80 -10.96 -10.77
N SER A 86 10.56 -10.87 -11.22
CA SER A 86 9.49 -10.25 -10.45
C SER A 86 8.45 -11.31 -10.12
N THR A 87 8.33 -11.61 -8.84
CA THR A 87 7.33 -12.54 -8.31
C THR A 87 6.09 -11.76 -7.89
N TYR A 88 4.94 -12.28 -8.31
CA TYR A 88 3.61 -11.76 -8.02
C TYR A 88 2.76 -12.87 -7.44
N ALA A 89 1.75 -12.51 -6.65
CA ALA A 89 0.76 -13.46 -6.16
C ALA A 89 -0.65 -12.88 -6.19
N TYR A 90 -1.60 -13.75 -6.46
CA TYR A 90 -3.02 -13.50 -6.29
C TYR A 90 -3.47 -14.24 -5.04
N VAL A 91 -4.13 -13.52 -4.14
CA VAL A 91 -4.65 -14.06 -2.88
C VAL A 91 -6.12 -13.70 -2.79
N LYS A 92 -6.98 -14.69 -2.55
CA LYS A 92 -8.41 -14.49 -2.35
C LYS A 92 -8.78 -14.99 -0.95
N PHE A 93 -9.44 -14.13 -0.19
CA PHE A 93 -10.00 -14.51 1.10
C PHE A 93 -11.44 -15.01 0.93
N GLY A 94 -11.86 -15.90 1.83
CA GLY A 94 -13.28 -16.27 1.92
C GLY A 94 -14.17 -15.12 2.38
N LEU A 95 -13.59 -14.17 3.14
CA LEU A 95 -14.26 -12.96 3.61
C LEU A 95 -13.55 -11.70 3.10
N PRO A 96 -14.28 -10.76 2.47
CA PRO A 96 -13.69 -9.53 1.95
C PRO A 96 -13.08 -8.64 3.05
N GLU A 97 -13.63 -8.65 4.27
CA GLU A 97 -13.12 -7.89 5.40
C GLU A 97 -11.70 -8.31 5.78
N CYS A 98 -11.41 -9.61 5.68
CA CYS A 98 -10.07 -10.15 5.89
C CYS A 98 -9.10 -9.67 4.80
N ALA A 99 -9.54 -9.62 3.55
CA ALA A 99 -8.74 -9.11 2.44
C ALA A 99 -8.40 -7.63 2.62
N ILE A 100 -9.38 -6.81 3.00
CA ILE A 100 -9.18 -5.37 3.27
C ILE A 100 -8.15 -5.17 4.39
N ARG A 101 -8.31 -5.89 5.50
CA ARG A 101 -7.38 -5.81 6.64
C ARG A 101 -5.97 -6.23 6.26
N ALA A 102 -5.82 -7.34 5.54
CA ALA A 102 -4.54 -7.81 5.05
C ALA A 102 -3.90 -6.80 4.11
N GLY A 103 -4.67 -6.26 3.15
CA GLY A 103 -4.20 -5.26 2.20
C GLY A 103 -3.68 -3.99 2.88
N ILE A 104 -4.44 -3.42 3.81
CA ILE A 104 -4.05 -2.20 4.54
C ILE A 104 -2.82 -2.45 5.43
N PHE A 105 -2.74 -3.62 6.07
CA PHE A 105 -1.68 -3.89 7.04
C PHE A 105 -0.36 -4.30 6.39
N LEU A 106 -0.42 -5.09 5.32
CA LEU A 106 0.76 -5.65 4.65
C LEU A 106 1.29 -4.75 3.53
N ASP A 107 0.48 -3.84 2.97
CA ASP A 107 0.98 -2.87 2.00
C ASP A 107 2.06 -1.97 2.65
N GLY A 108 3.24 -1.95 2.03
CA GLY A 108 4.41 -1.22 2.54
C GLY A 108 5.21 -1.95 3.64
N LYS A 109 4.84 -3.17 4.03
CA LYS A 109 5.63 -3.96 4.99
C LYS A 109 6.80 -4.66 4.32
N ILE A 110 7.88 -4.83 5.08
CA ILE A 110 9.05 -5.58 4.63
C ILE A 110 8.82 -7.06 4.88
N PHE A 111 8.96 -7.87 3.83
CA PHE A 111 8.91 -9.33 3.86
C PHE A 111 10.06 -9.89 3.04
N GLN A 112 10.90 -10.72 3.68
CA GLN A 112 12.10 -11.30 3.05
C GLN A 112 13.01 -10.26 2.38
N GLY A 113 13.22 -9.11 3.03
CA GLY A 113 14.08 -8.05 2.50
C GLY A 113 13.48 -7.20 1.38
N ARG A 114 12.20 -7.39 1.03
CA ARG A 114 11.49 -6.58 0.03
C ARG A 114 10.25 -5.93 0.61
N ILE A 115 9.90 -4.75 0.11
CA ILE A 115 8.67 -4.06 0.50
C ILE A 115 7.51 -4.66 -0.30
N LEU A 116 6.56 -5.29 0.38
CA LEU A 116 5.34 -5.78 -0.26
C LEU A 116 4.50 -4.59 -0.72
N HIS A 117 3.94 -4.75 -1.92
CA HIS A 117 2.92 -3.84 -2.39
C HIS A 117 1.65 -4.62 -2.68
N ILE A 118 0.53 -4.14 -2.16
CA ILE A 118 -0.76 -4.78 -2.33
C ILE A 118 -1.69 -3.81 -3.04
N VAL A 119 -2.37 -4.30 -4.07
CA VAL A 119 -3.40 -3.57 -4.80
C VAL A 119 -4.62 -4.46 -4.96
N SER A 120 -5.76 -3.87 -5.34
CA SER A 120 -6.95 -4.62 -5.72
C SER A 120 -6.63 -5.45 -6.95
N GLY A 121 -6.95 -6.75 -6.89
CA GLY A 121 -6.72 -7.69 -7.98
C GLY A 121 -7.72 -7.59 -9.13
#